data_AF-X0WC06-F1
#
_entry.id   AF-X0WC06-F1
#
_cell.length_a   1.000
_cell.length_b   1.000
_cell.length_c   1.000
_cell.angle_alpha   90.00
_cell.angle_beta   90.00
_cell.angle_gamma   90.00
#
_symmetry.space_group_name_H-M   'P 1'
#
loop_
_entity.id
_entity.type
_entity.pdbx_description
1 polymer ?
#
loop_
_entity_poly.entity_id
_entity_poly.type
_entity_poly.pdbx_seq_one_letter_code
_entity_poly.pdbx_strand_id
1 'polypeptide(L)' 'MPITTLENRPDPSAGVVGVIWSTKEGAGKKTYVWICMQNSANNYEWTQLVVST' A
#
# COMPACT_ATOMS: atom_id res chain seq x y z
N MET A 1 0.12 -22.49 1.52
CA MET A 1 0.83 -21.40 2.23
C MET A 1 0.20 -20.09 1.76
N PRO A 2 -0.33 -19.21 2.62
CA PRO A 2 -0.88 -17.95 2.15
C PRO A 2 0.28 -17.05 1.71
N ILE A 3 0.22 -16.56 0.48
CA ILE A 3 1.12 -15.51 -0.02
C ILE A 3 0.74 -14.23 0.72
N THR A 4 1.61 -13.78 1.62
CA THR A 4 1.59 -12.46 2.25
C THR A 4 2.76 -11.70 1.67
N THR A 5 2.59 -11.13 0.48
CA THR A 5 3.68 -10.39 -0.14
C THR A 5 3.20 -9.03 -0.60
N LEU A 6 3.00 -8.17 0.40
CA LEU A 6 3.35 -6.75 0.38
C LEU A 6 4.81 -6.47 -0.14
N GLU A 7 5.47 -7.42 -0.79
CA GLU A 7 6.93 -7.48 -0.98
C GLU A 7 7.47 -6.54 -2.07
N ASN A 8 6.61 -5.84 -2.82
CA ASN A 8 7.09 -4.91 -3.85
C ASN A 8 6.72 -3.44 -3.58
N ARG A 9 5.99 -3.15 -2.51
CA ARG A 9 5.68 -1.75 -2.19
C ARG A 9 6.90 -1.15 -1.48
N PRO A 10 7.49 -0.05 -2.00
CA PRO A 10 8.65 0.57 -1.37
C PRO A 10 8.30 1.06 0.04
N ASP A 11 9.32 1.16 0.89
CA ASP A 11 9.15 1.72 2.22
C ASP A 11 8.59 3.15 2.15
N PRO A 12 7.62 3.49 3.01
CA PRO A 12 7.04 4.81 3.03
C PRO A 12 8.10 5.83 3.42
N SER A 13 8.24 6.87 2.60
CA SER A 13 9.23 7.93 2.76
C SER A 13 8.77 9.23 2.11
N ALA A 14 9.45 10.33 2.42
CA ALA A 14 9.17 11.65 1.84
C ALA A 14 9.10 11.62 0.30
N GLY A 15 10.00 10.85 -0.34
CA GLY A 15 10.11 10.76 -1.80
C GLY A 15 8.94 10.05 -2.49
N VAL A 16 8.07 9.39 -1.73
CA VAL A 16 6.89 8.68 -2.25
C VAL A 16 5.58 9.17 -1.66
N VAL A 17 5.57 10.29 -0.91
CA VAL A 17 4.32 10.90 -0.42
C VAL A 17 3.41 11.28 -1.58
N GLY A 18 2.13 10.97 -1.47
CA GLY A 18 1.12 11.18 -2.51
C GLY A 18 1.13 10.14 -3.63
N VAL A 19 2.13 9.24 -3.66
CA VAL A 19 2.15 8.12 -4.61
C VAL A 19 1.01 7.17 -4.28
N ILE A 20 0.26 6.80 -5.32
CA ILE A 20 -0.74 5.74 -5.26
C ILE A 20 -0.09 4.44 -5.72
N TRP A 21 -0.20 3.41 -4.89
CA TRP A 21 0.29 2.06 -5.20
C TRP A 21 -0.88 1.10 -5.31
N SER A 22 -0.81 0.15 -6.23
CA SER A 22 -1.80 -0.93 -6.33
C SER A 22 -1.12 -2.28 -6.49
N THR A 23 -1.70 -3.30 -5.87
CA THR A 23 -1.27 -4.71 -6.04
C THR A 23 -2.49 -5.60 -6.25
N LYS A 24 -2.27 -6.77 -6.84
CA LYS A 24 -3.27 -7.82 -6.97
C LYS A 24 -2.81 -9.05 -6.20
N GLU A 25 -3.46 -9.34 -5.09
CA GLU A 25 -3.04 -10.38 -4.15
C GLU A 25 -4.21 -11.21 -3.62
N GLY A 26 -3.89 -12.39 -3.06
CA GLY A 26 -4.84 -13.32 -2.47
C GLY A 26 -5.67 -14.15 -3.47
N ALA A 27 -6.54 -15.01 -2.92
CA ALA A 27 -7.47 -15.82 -3.70
C ALA A 27 -8.51 -14.93 -4.39
N GLY A 28 -8.65 -15.07 -5.71
CA GLY A 28 -9.51 -14.21 -6.53
C GLY A 28 -8.83 -12.95 -7.08
N LYS A 29 -7.52 -12.73 -6.84
CA LYS A 29 -6.74 -11.57 -7.35
C LYS A 29 -7.36 -10.21 -6.99
N LYS A 30 -7.74 -10.04 -5.72
CA LYS A 30 -8.30 -8.79 -5.20
C LYS A 30 -7.31 -7.66 -5.44
N THR A 31 -7.82 -6.52 -5.91
CA THR A 31 -7.00 -5.32 -6.12
C THR A 31 -7.05 -4.47 -4.87
N TYR A 32 -5.89 -4.16 -4.32
CA TYR A 32 -5.74 -3.26 -3.18
C TYR A 32 -5.05 -1.99 -3.64
N VAL A 33 -5.53 -0.85 -3.17
CA VAL A 33 -5.00 0.47 -3.52
C VAL A 33 -4.63 1.21 -2.24
N TRP A 34 -3.43 1.79 -2.21
CA TRP A 34 -2.89 2.56 -1.10
C TRP A 34 -2.37 3.92 -1.55
N ILE A 35 -2.28 4.84 -0.61
CA ILE A 35 -1.59 6.13 -0.76
C ILE A 35 -0.55 6.27 0.36
N CYS A 36 0.64 6.77 0.03
CA CYS A 36 1.62 7.13 1.05
C CYS A 36 1.33 8.54 1.56
N MET A 37 1.24 8.71 2.87
CA MET A 37 0.96 9.99 3.51
C MET A 37 1.94 10.25 4.66
N GLN A 38 2.13 11.52 5.00
CA GLN A 38 2.78 11.91 6.24
C GLN A 38 1.73 11.97 7.35
N ASN A 39 2.00 11.32 8.48
CA ASN A 39 1.12 11.32 9.64
C ASN A 39 1.43 12.48 10.60
N SER A 40 0.60 12.64 11.64
CA SER A 40 0.72 13.74 12.61
C SER A 40 1.98 13.66 13.49
N ALA A 41 2.66 12.51 13.51
CA ALA A 41 3.93 12.30 14.19
C ALA A 41 5.16 12.59 13.29
N ASN A 42 4.96 13.24 12.13
CA ASN A 42 5.99 13.49 11.12
C ASN A 42 6.67 12.21 10.58
N ASN A 43 5.97 11.08 10.60
CA ASN A 43 6.40 9.84 9.96
C ASN A 43 5.62 9.60 8.66
N TYR A 44 6.08 8.65 7.85
CA TYR A 44 5.43 8.27 6.60
C TYR A 44 4.78 6.90 6.72
N GLU A 45 3.58 6.74 6.17
CA GLU A 45 2.87 5.48 6.19
C GLU A 45 2.04 5.26 4.93
N TRP A 46 1.79 3.99 4.62
CA TRP A 46 0.87 3.59 3.57
C TRP A 46 -0.54 3.39 4.14
N THR A 47 -1.49 4.20 3.69
CA THR A 47 -2.90 4.08 4.06
C THR A 47 -3.68 3.41 2.94
N GLN A 48 -4.48 2.39 3.27
CA GLN A 48 -5.33 1.72 2.31
C GLN A 48 -6.55 2.58 1.96
N LEU A 49 -6.81 2.75 0.67
CA LEU A 49 -7.95 3.52 0.17
C LEU A 49 -9.10 2.61 -0.24
N VAL A 50 -8.80 1.58 -1.03
CA VAL A 50 -9.82 0.74 -1.68
C VAL A 50 -9.36 -0.71 -1.73
N VAL A 51 -10.32 -1.62 -1.59
CA VAL A 51 -10.19 -3.03 -1.97
C VAL A 51 -11.30 -3.36 -2.96
N SER A 52 -10.93 -3.97 -4.08
CA SER A 52 -11.86 -4.48 -5.08
C SER A 52 -11.71 -6.00 -5.20
N THR A 53 -12.85 -6.70 -5.26
CA THR A 53 -12.95 -8.15 -5.33
C THR A 53 -13.34 -8.62 -6.72
#